data_AF-Q8IA66-F1
#
_entry.id   AF-Q8IA66-F1
#
_cell.length_a   1.000
_cell.length_b   1.000
_cell.length_c   1.000
_cell.angle_alpha   90.00
_cell.angle_beta   90.00
_cell.angle_gamma   90.00
#
_symmetry.space_group_name_H-M   'P 1'
#
loop_
_entity.id
_entity.type
_entity.pdbx_description
1 polymer ?
#
loop_
_entity_poly.entity_id
_entity_poly.type
_entity_poly.pdbx_seq_one_letter_code
_entity_poly.pdbx_strand_id
1 'polypeptide(L)'
;MSQPNKDQRSPEDIDFKVKANPKAFHKFNGKFQRVLRDHEDDFNILSISMQDHFDTTKQPKEEFGKKMDWCYQLKNIISKNNPTWLFNIVPTGSTVTGLATKNSDLDVAIHIPQAARVLEQEERGRNITDDERQASWREIQLEILQIVRLNLQNDEQINSRINWEHGIQLVQAQIQILKVMTVDGIDCDISVVMDRFLSSMHNSFLIRHLAHIDGRFAPLCAIVKQWAASTKVKDPKDGGFNSYALVLLVIHFLQCGTFPPILPNLQEIFKKDNFIAWDDKVYPSILNFGAPLPKPLPRIAPNNAPLARLFIEFLYYYSMFNFKENYIGARPVMVMDR
;
A
#
# COMPACT_ATOMS: atom_id res chain seq x y z
N MET A 1 -18.13 -44.61 12.37
CA MET A 1 -17.03 -43.84 13.00
C MET A 1 -17.14 -42.41 12.51
N SER A 2 -17.47 -41.52 13.44
CA SER A 2 -17.79 -40.11 13.22
C SER A 2 -16.58 -39.34 12.71
N GLN A 3 -16.77 -38.50 11.69
CA GLN A 3 -15.75 -37.56 11.21
C GLN A 3 -15.37 -36.58 12.34
N PRO A 4 -14.09 -36.24 12.53
CA PRO A 4 -13.71 -35.22 13.50
C PRO A 4 -14.12 -33.83 12.98
N ASN A 5 -14.79 -33.10 13.86
CA ASN A 5 -15.34 -31.77 13.67
C ASN A 5 -14.23 -30.75 13.35
N LYS A 6 -14.22 -30.17 12.13
CA LYS A 6 -13.34 -29.07 11.73
C LYS A 6 -13.91 -27.74 12.24
N ASP A 7 -13.82 -27.46 13.53
CA ASP A 7 -14.05 -26.10 14.04
C ASP A 7 -13.43 -25.88 15.45
N GLN A 8 -12.21 -26.39 15.68
CA GLN A 8 -11.41 -25.96 16.83
C GLN A 8 -10.67 -24.66 16.47
N ARG A 9 -11.32 -23.51 16.64
CA ARG A 9 -10.64 -22.21 16.61
C ARG A 9 -9.72 -22.12 17.84
N SER A 10 -8.42 -21.90 17.62
CA SER A 10 -7.48 -21.61 18.72
C SER A 10 -7.86 -20.27 19.35
N PRO A 11 -7.72 -20.08 20.69
CA PRO A 11 -7.87 -18.77 21.34
C PRO A 11 -6.96 -17.68 20.74
N GLU A 12 -5.92 -18.06 20.00
CA GLU A 12 -4.99 -17.17 19.30
C GLU A 12 -5.56 -16.63 17.97
N ASP A 13 -6.58 -17.28 17.40
CA ASP A 13 -7.28 -16.85 16.19
C ASP A 13 -8.44 -15.91 16.59
N ILE A 14 -8.17 -14.61 16.59
CA ILE A 14 -9.15 -13.58 16.95
C ILE A 14 -10.13 -13.40 15.78
N ASP A 15 -11.37 -12.99 16.05
CA ASP A 15 -12.40 -12.80 15.02
C ASP A 15 -11.97 -11.88 13.85
N PHE A 16 -10.94 -11.06 14.06
CA PHE A 16 -10.23 -10.30 13.01
C PHE A 16 -9.45 -11.17 11.99
N LYS A 17 -9.49 -12.51 12.10
CA LYS A 17 -8.79 -13.47 11.24
C LYS A 17 -7.26 -13.26 11.21
N VAL A 18 -6.73 -12.93 12.37
CA VAL A 18 -5.30 -12.74 12.64
C VAL A 18 -4.87 -13.71 13.74
N LYS A 19 -3.63 -14.21 13.65
CA LYS A 19 -3.00 -14.92 14.76
C LYS A 19 -2.15 -13.93 15.56
N ALA A 20 -2.58 -13.61 16.77
CA ALA A 20 -1.86 -12.68 17.62
C ALA A 20 -0.50 -13.26 18.05
N ASN A 21 0.49 -12.39 18.21
CA ASN A 21 1.78 -12.70 18.84
C ASN A 21 1.99 -11.76 20.05
N PRO A 22 1.23 -11.95 21.13
CA PRO A 22 1.22 -11.05 22.28
C PRO A 22 2.45 -11.21 23.18
N LYS A 23 3.38 -12.13 22.85
CA LYS A 23 4.57 -12.38 23.68
C LYS A 23 5.39 -11.11 23.91
N ALA A 24 5.64 -10.34 22.85
CA ALA A 24 6.33 -9.07 22.95
C ALA A 24 5.50 -8.02 23.72
N PHE A 25 4.19 -7.98 23.51
CA PHE A 25 3.26 -7.10 24.22
C PHE A 25 3.26 -7.36 25.74
N HIS A 26 3.14 -8.62 26.19
CA HIS A 26 3.16 -8.94 27.62
C HIS A 26 4.52 -8.62 28.25
N LYS A 27 5.62 -8.91 27.55
CA LYS A 27 6.97 -8.59 28.02
C LYS A 27 7.17 -7.08 28.14
N PHE A 28 6.66 -6.30 27.18
CA PHE A 28 6.67 -4.84 27.21
C PHE A 28 5.92 -4.31 28.43
N ASN A 29 4.67 -4.74 28.61
CA ASN A 29 3.82 -4.31 29.73
C ASN A 29 4.42 -4.66 31.08
N GLY A 30 4.98 -5.87 31.24
CA GLY A 30 5.65 -6.26 32.49
C GLY A 30 6.91 -5.43 32.76
N LYS A 31 7.74 -5.20 31.74
CA LYS A 31 9.01 -4.46 31.89
C LYS A 31 8.79 -2.97 32.16
N PHE A 32 7.81 -2.35 31.51
CA PHE A 32 7.59 -0.91 31.55
C PHE A 32 6.34 -0.50 32.35
N GLN A 33 5.74 -1.41 33.14
CA GLN A 33 4.50 -1.17 33.88
C GLN A 33 4.52 0.14 34.68
N ARG A 34 5.61 0.40 35.39
CA ARG A 34 5.78 1.62 36.20
C ARG A 34 5.80 2.87 35.33
N VAL A 35 6.56 2.86 34.23
CA VAL A 35 6.65 4.00 33.31
C VAL A 35 5.29 4.28 32.66
N LEU A 36 4.59 3.23 32.22
CA LEU A 36 3.27 3.36 31.58
C LEU A 36 2.23 3.98 32.52
N ARG A 37 2.30 3.66 33.82
CA ARG A 37 1.39 4.21 34.83
C ARG A 37 1.80 5.61 35.26
N ASP A 38 3.08 5.83 35.53
CA ASP A 38 3.57 7.08 36.11
C ASP A 38 3.62 8.22 35.06
N HIS A 39 3.61 7.91 33.76
CA HIS A 39 3.68 8.86 32.63
C HIS A 39 2.48 8.77 31.68
N GLU A 40 1.31 8.35 32.15
CA GLU A 40 0.11 8.20 31.33
C GLU A 40 -0.26 9.51 30.60
N ASP A 41 -0.24 10.64 31.31
CA ASP A 41 -0.53 11.96 30.75
C ASP A 41 0.48 12.38 29.67
N ASP A 42 1.76 12.08 29.87
CA ASP A 42 2.81 12.39 28.88
C ASP A 42 2.57 11.63 27.57
N PHE A 43 2.15 10.35 27.65
CA PHE A 43 1.78 9.57 26.47
C PHE A 43 0.56 10.16 25.75
N ASN A 44 -0.42 10.68 26.48
CA ASN A 44 -1.59 11.32 25.90
C ASN A 44 -1.22 12.65 25.21
N ILE A 45 -0.42 13.50 25.85
CA ILE A 45 0.07 14.76 25.29
C ILE A 45 0.92 14.52 24.03
N LEU A 46 1.82 13.53 24.06
CA LEU A 46 2.63 13.17 22.90
C LEU A 46 1.77 12.61 21.77
N SER A 47 0.71 11.88 22.09
CA SER A 47 -0.22 11.35 21.08
C SER A 47 -0.96 12.47 20.36
N ILE A 48 -1.41 13.50 21.08
CA ILE A 48 -1.99 14.71 20.48
C ILE A 48 -0.97 15.38 19.56
N SER A 49 0.26 15.59 20.04
CA SER A 49 1.33 16.19 19.23
C SER A 49 1.64 15.39 17.95
N MET A 50 1.64 14.06 18.02
CA MET A 50 1.84 13.18 16.86
C MET A 50 0.67 13.28 15.86
N GLN A 51 -0.56 13.38 16.37
CA GLN A 51 -1.76 13.58 15.55
C GLN A 51 -1.72 14.94 14.85
N ASP A 52 -1.43 16.03 15.59
CA ASP A 52 -1.30 17.38 15.04
C ASP A 52 -0.18 17.46 13.99
N HIS A 53 0.94 16.77 14.24
CA HIS A 53 2.01 16.66 13.24
C HIS A 53 1.52 15.98 11.95
N PHE A 54 0.77 14.89 12.07
CA PHE A 54 0.17 14.23 10.90
C PHE A 54 -0.85 15.15 10.20
N ASP A 55 -1.74 15.81 10.95
CA ASP A 55 -2.78 16.66 10.38
C ASP A 55 -2.25 17.92 9.70
N THR A 56 -1.12 18.45 10.16
CA THR A 56 -0.45 19.60 9.55
C THR A 56 0.42 19.22 8.35
N THR A 57 0.88 17.97 8.28
CA THR A 57 1.74 17.47 7.19
C THR A 57 0.99 16.65 6.15
N LYS A 58 -0.21 16.16 6.43
CA LYS A 58 -1.01 15.38 5.47
C LYS A 58 -1.28 16.17 4.20
N GLN A 59 -1.43 15.44 3.10
CA GLN A 59 -1.78 16.00 1.81
C GLN A 59 -3.05 16.89 1.90
N PRO A 60 -2.98 18.15 1.47
CA PRO A 60 -4.15 19.02 1.38
C PRO A 60 -5.14 18.56 0.31
N LYS A 61 -6.43 18.84 0.52
CA LYS A 61 -7.49 18.53 -0.47
C LYS A 61 -7.26 19.19 -1.82
N GLU A 62 -6.70 20.41 -1.83
CA GLU A 62 -6.37 21.12 -3.06
C GLU A 62 -5.26 20.40 -3.84
N GLU A 63 -4.20 19.95 -3.16
CA GLU A 63 -3.11 19.17 -3.77
C GLU A 63 -3.64 17.85 -4.36
N PHE A 64 -4.50 17.15 -3.61
CA PHE A 64 -5.19 15.97 -4.12
C PHE A 64 -6.02 16.29 -5.38
N GLY A 65 -6.75 17.42 -5.39
CA GLY A 65 -7.51 17.88 -6.54
C GLY A 65 -6.67 18.11 -7.78
N LYS A 66 -5.51 18.77 -7.64
CA LYS A 66 -4.54 18.98 -8.74
C LYS A 66 -4.01 17.66 -9.29
N LYS A 67 -3.69 16.70 -8.42
CA LYS A 67 -3.27 15.35 -8.81
C LYS A 67 -4.35 14.58 -9.56
N MET A 68 -5.61 14.69 -9.14
CA MET A 68 -6.72 14.05 -9.84
C MET A 68 -7.01 14.69 -11.19
N ASP A 69 -6.90 16.02 -11.30
CA ASP A 69 -6.96 16.73 -12.57
C ASP A 69 -5.83 16.29 -13.53
N TRP A 70 -4.60 16.12 -13.04
CA TRP A 70 -3.50 15.55 -13.82
C TRP A 70 -3.83 14.15 -14.36
N CYS A 71 -4.35 13.25 -13.51
CA CYS A 71 -4.80 11.92 -13.94
C CYS A 71 -5.91 11.98 -15.00
N TYR A 72 -6.84 12.93 -14.87
CA TYR A 72 -7.94 13.13 -15.82
C TYR A 72 -7.40 13.59 -17.19
N GLN A 73 -6.49 14.56 -17.21
CA GLN A 73 -5.90 15.03 -18.45
C GLN A 73 -5.03 13.95 -19.11
N LEU A 74 -4.22 13.22 -18.33
CA LEU A 74 -3.45 12.07 -18.81
C LEU A 74 -4.36 11.05 -19.51
N LYS A 75 -5.51 10.73 -18.90
CA LYS A 75 -6.51 9.83 -19.51
C LYS A 75 -7.00 10.38 -20.85
N ASN A 76 -7.39 11.65 -20.91
CA ASN A 76 -7.93 12.27 -22.12
C ASN A 76 -6.93 12.25 -23.28
N ILE A 77 -5.65 12.55 -23.03
CA ILE A 77 -4.61 12.56 -24.07
C ILE A 77 -4.39 11.16 -24.62
N ILE A 78 -4.29 10.15 -23.75
CA ILE A 78 -4.08 8.77 -24.19
C ILE A 78 -5.32 8.31 -24.96
N SER A 79 -6.54 8.61 -24.51
CA SER A 79 -7.76 8.28 -25.25
C SER A 79 -7.85 8.97 -26.61
N LYS A 80 -7.40 10.23 -26.72
CA LYS A 80 -7.36 11.00 -27.97
C LYS A 80 -6.39 10.39 -28.98
N ASN A 81 -5.19 10.00 -28.55
CA ASN A 81 -4.13 9.51 -29.45
C ASN A 81 -4.18 7.99 -29.66
N ASN A 82 -4.81 7.24 -28.76
CA ASN A 82 -4.93 5.78 -28.81
C ASN A 82 -6.40 5.34 -28.61
N PRO A 83 -7.31 5.67 -29.54
CA PRO A 83 -8.75 5.45 -29.36
C PRO A 83 -9.16 3.97 -29.29
N THR A 84 -8.30 3.06 -29.72
CA THR A 84 -8.54 1.60 -29.68
C THR A 84 -8.09 0.95 -28.38
N TRP A 85 -7.37 1.66 -27.51
CA TRP A 85 -6.85 1.10 -26.27
C TRP A 85 -7.97 0.97 -25.24
N LEU A 86 -8.13 -0.24 -24.69
CA LEU A 86 -8.96 -0.48 -23.51
C LEU A 86 -8.11 -0.34 -22.26
N PHE A 87 -8.14 0.85 -21.64
CA PHE A 87 -7.33 1.16 -20.47
C PHE A 87 -8.05 1.97 -19.40
N ASN A 88 -7.47 1.98 -18.20
CA ASN A 88 -7.82 2.87 -17.10
C ASN A 88 -6.58 3.56 -16.54
N ILE A 89 -6.74 4.82 -16.13
CA ILE A 89 -5.76 5.55 -15.32
C ILE A 89 -6.18 5.40 -13.86
N VAL A 90 -5.30 4.79 -13.05
CA VAL A 90 -5.57 4.52 -11.64
C VAL A 90 -4.49 5.18 -10.80
N PRO A 91 -4.80 6.23 -10.02
CA PRO A 91 -3.87 6.73 -9.02
C PRO A 91 -3.68 5.67 -7.92
N THR A 92 -2.44 5.50 -7.48
CA THR A 92 -2.02 4.49 -6.50
C THR A 92 -1.12 5.13 -5.43
N GLY A 93 -0.62 4.31 -4.52
CA GLY A 93 0.36 4.72 -3.52
C GLY A 93 -0.20 5.66 -2.47
N SER A 94 0.66 6.53 -1.96
CA SER A 94 0.34 7.36 -0.79
C SER A 94 -0.85 8.30 -1.02
N THR A 95 -0.98 8.80 -2.26
CA THR A 95 -2.01 9.79 -2.65
C THR A 95 -3.44 9.28 -2.43
N VAL A 96 -3.70 7.98 -2.66
CA VAL A 96 -5.06 7.41 -2.55
C VAL A 96 -5.29 6.58 -1.29
N THR A 97 -4.23 6.31 -0.52
CA THR A 97 -4.31 5.49 0.71
C THR A 97 -4.69 6.30 1.94
N GLY A 98 -4.59 7.62 1.88
CA GLY A 98 -4.71 8.50 3.05
C GLY A 98 -3.42 8.59 3.88
N LEU A 99 -2.30 8.07 3.35
CA LEU A 99 -0.99 8.12 4.00
C LEU A 99 -0.05 9.17 3.40
N ALA A 100 -0.51 9.91 2.38
CA ALA A 100 0.24 10.98 1.74
C ALA A 100 0.44 12.17 2.68
N THR A 101 1.67 12.66 2.70
CA THR A 101 2.03 13.97 3.24
C THR A 101 2.16 14.97 2.09
N LYS A 102 2.23 16.26 2.41
CA LYS A 102 2.52 17.36 1.47
C LYS A 102 3.67 16.98 0.55
N ASN A 103 3.50 17.28 -0.74
CA ASN A 103 4.51 17.04 -1.77
C ASN A 103 4.91 15.57 -1.96
N SER A 104 4.14 14.61 -1.46
CA SER A 104 4.39 13.20 -1.81
C SER A 104 4.21 12.99 -3.31
N ASP A 105 4.91 12.03 -3.87
CA ASP A 105 4.77 11.71 -5.29
C ASP A 105 3.35 11.23 -5.63
N LEU A 106 2.96 11.40 -6.89
CA LEU A 106 1.76 10.82 -7.47
C LEU A 106 2.14 9.55 -8.24
N ASP A 107 1.84 8.39 -7.65
CA ASP A 107 1.98 7.12 -8.34
C ASP A 107 0.76 6.86 -9.23
N VAL A 108 0.95 6.60 -10.52
CA VAL A 108 -0.13 6.29 -11.47
C VAL A 108 0.12 4.95 -12.14
N ALA A 109 -0.91 4.11 -12.17
CA ALA A 109 -0.94 2.87 -12.93
C ALA A 109 -1.86 3.04 -14.15
N ILE A 110 -1.29 2.85 -15.34
CA ILE A 110 -2.04 2.67 -16.59
C ILE A 110 -2.39 1.18 -16.68
N HIS A 111 -3.62 0.84 -16.35
CA HIS A 111 -4.10 -0.54 -16.42
C HIS A 111 -4.62 -0.83 -17.83
N ILE A 112 -3.97 -1.74 -18.57
CA ILE A 112 -4.30 -2.09 -19.96
C ILE A 112 -4.52 -3.60 -20.11
N PRO A 113 -5.71 -4.14 -19.76
CA PRO A 113 -6.01 -5.57 -19.88
C PRO A 113 -5.86 -6.14 -21.28
N GLN A 114 -6.08 -5.31 -22.30
CA GLN A 114 -5.95 -5.73 -23.70
C GLN A 114 -4.53 -6.15 -24.05
N ALA A 115 -3.51 -5.47 -23.51
CA ALA A 115 -2.11 -5.77 -23.80
C ALA A 115 -1.71 -7.16 -23.28
N ALA A 116 -2.20 -7.55 -22.09
CA ALA A 116 -2.00 -8.90 -21.56
C ALA A 116 -2.64 -9.97 -22.44
N ARG A 117 -3.86 -9.75 -22.92
CA ARG A 117 -4.54 -10.72 -23.79
C ARG A 117 -3.79 -10.96 -25.10
N VAL A 118 -3.11 -9.94 -25.63
CA VAL A 118 -2.27 -10.09 -26.82
C VAL A 118 -1.11 -11.03 -26.52
N LEU A 119 -0.39 -10.81 -25.41
CA LEU A 119 0.69 -11.70 -24.97
C LEU A 119 0.18 -13.13 -24.76
N GLU A 120 -0.90 -13.30 -23.99
CA GLU A 120 -1.47 -14.64 -23.73
C GLU A 120 -1.85 -15.38 -25.01
N GLN A 121 -2.27 -14.66 -26.07
CA GLN A 121 -2.58 -15.26 -27.37
C GLN A 121 -1.31 -15.68 -28.12
N GLU A 122 -0.26 -14.87 -28.10
CA GLU A 122 1.03 -15.18 -28.73
C GLU A 122 1.76 -16.34 -28.04
N GLU A 123 1.58 -16.47 -26.72
CA GLU A 123 2.12 -17.55 -25.91
C GLU A 123 1.37 -18.88 -26.10
N ARG A 124 0.17 -18.86 -26.70
CA ARG A 124 -0.73 -20.01 -26.75
C ARG A 124 -0.13 -21.17 -27.55
N GLY A 125 0.06 -22.31 -26.88
CA GLY A 125 0.63 -23.52 -27.49
C GLY A 125 2.16 -23.52 -27.57
N ARG A 126 2.82 -22.51 -26.99
CA ARG A 126 4.28 -22.48 -26.82
C ARG A 126 4.64 -22.87 -25.40
N ASN A 127 5.79 -23.53 -25.23
CA ASN A 127 6.36 -23.80 -23.91
C ASN A 127 7.28 -22.65 -23.53
N ILE A 128 6.75 -21.66 -22.82
CA ILE A 128 7.45 -20.41 -22.47
C ILE A 128 7.82 -20.45 -20.99
N THR A 129 9.09 -20.16 -20.72
CA THR A 129 9.60 -20.06 -19.35
C THR A 129 9.12 -18.78 -18.66
N ASP A 130 9.14 -18.75 -17.32
CA ASP A 130 8.73 -17.55 -16.58
C ASP A 130 9.65 -16.35 -16.88
N ASP A 131 10.94 -16.58 -17.15
CA ASP A 131 11.90 -15.54 -17.51
C ASP A 131 11.61 -14.94 -18.90
N GLU A 132 11.31 -15.79 -19.89
CA GLU A 132 10.91 -15.35 -21.24
C GLU A 132 9.60 -14.56 -21.19
N ARG A 133 8.60 -15.05 -20.43
CA ARG A 133 7.37 -14.31 -20.18
C ARG A 133 7.69 -12.95 -19.57
N GLN A 134 8.44 -12.91 -18.47
CA GLN A 134 8.80 -11.66 -17.80
C GLN A 134 9.52 -10.68 -18.74
N ALA A 135 10.34 -11.16 -19.68
CA ALA A 135 10.98 -10.33 -20.69
C ALA A 135 9.98 -9.72 -21.69
N SER A 136 9.10 -10.53 -22.30
CA SER A 136 8.07 -10.05 -23.23
C SER A 136 7.13 -9.02 -22.58
N TRP A 137 6.79 -9.26 -21.32
CA TRP A 137 5.98 -8.34 -20.53
C TRP A 137 6.66 -6.99 -20.32
N ARG A 138 7.97 -7.02 -20.01
CA ARG A 138 8.76 -5.80 -19.85
C ARG A 138 8.89 -5.04 -21.16
N GLU A 139 9.03 -5.73 -22.29
CA GLU A 139 9.11 -5.12 -23.61
C GLU A 139 7.83 -4.34 -23.94
N ILE A 140 6.66 -4.96 -23.81
CA ILE A 140 5.38 -4.27 -24.07
C ILE A 140 5.14 -3.11 -23.10
N GLN A 141 5.49 -3.26 -21.81
CA GLN A 141 5.41 -2.14 -20.87
C GLN A 141 6.25 -0.95 -21.34
N LEU A 142 7.45 -1.22 -21.83
CA LEU A 142 8.37 -0.19 -22.32
C LEU A 142 7.80 0.51 -23.54
N GLU A 143 7.27 -0.24 -24.52
CA GLU A 143 6.64 0.31 -25.72
C GLU A 143 5.47 1.21 -25.37
N ILE A 144 4.57 0.76 -24.48
CA ILE A 144 3.43 1.56 -24.03
C ILE A 144 3.90 2.84 -23.34
N LEU A 145 4.91 2.78 -22.46
CA LEU A 145 5.46 3.98 -21.81
C LEU A 145 6.10 4.95 -22.82
N GLN A 146 6.73 4.44 -23.87
CA GLN A 146 7.28 5.27 -24.95
C GLN A 146 6.17 5.95 -25.76
N ILE A 147 5.09 5.23 -26.08
CA ILE A 147 3.92 5.81 -26.75
C ILE A 147 3.30 6.91 -25.89
N VAL A 148 3.09 6.64 -24.60
CA VAL A 148 2.55 7.63 -23.64
C VAL A 148 3.47 8.85 -23.55
N ARG A 149 4.79 8.66 -23.51
CA ARG A 149 5.77 9.75 -23.53
C ARG A 149 5.60 10.63 -24.77
N LEU A 150 5.51 10.05 -25.96
CA LEU A 150 5.33 10.79 -27.20
C LEU A 150 4.00 11.56 -27.23
N ASN A 151 2.92 10.94 -26.74
CA ASN A 151 1.63 11.60 -26.61
C ASN A 151 1.70 12.86 -25.72
N LEU A 152 2.40 12.76 -24.59
CA LEU A 152 2.58 13.89 -23.67
C LEU A 152 3.48 14.99 -24.26
N GLN A 153 4.50 14.62 -25.03
CA GLN A 153 5.40 15.58 -25.68
C GLN A 153 4.71 16.37 -26.80
N ASN A 154 3.81 15.72 -27.55
CA ASN A 154 3.19 16.28 -28.74
C ASN A 154 1.85 16.98 -28.49
N ASP A 155 1.24 16.83 -27.31
CA ASP A 155 -0.02 17.51 -26.98
C ASP A 155 0.24 18.92 -26.43
N GLU A 156 -0.21 19.96 -27.15
CA GLU A 156 0.04 21.37 -26.82
C GLU A 156 -0.40 21.76 -25.40
N GLN A 157 -1.57 21.27 -24.97
CA GLN A 157 -2.14 21.63 -23.68
C GLN A 157 -1.27 21.08 -22.54
N ILE A 158 -0.85 19.83 -22.65
CA ILE A 158 -0.09 19.16 -21.60
C ILE A 158 1.39 19.48 -21.64
N ASN A 159 1.93 19.73 -22.83
CA ASN A 159 3.28 20.23 -23.00
C ASN A 159 3.51 21.50 -22.15
N SER A 160 2.52 22.40 -22.09
CA SER A 160 2.60 23.63 -21.26
C SER A 160 2.61 23.38 -19.74
N ARG A 161 2.10 22.23 -19.27
CA ARG A 161 2.09 21.86 -17.84
C ARG A 161 3.36 21.14 -17.40
N ILE A 162 4.14 20.60 -18.32
CA ILE A 162 5.34 19.83 -17.99
C ILE A 162 6.46 20.80 -17.62
N ASN A 163 7.17 20.49 -16.53
CA ASN A 163 8.42 21.16 -16.20
C ASN A 163 9.55 20.59 -17.09
N TRP A 164 9.87 21.32 -18.16
CA TRP A 164 10.88 20.92 -19.14
C TRP A 164 12.32 21.02 -18.66
N GLU A 165 12.60 21.64 -17.51
CA GLU A 165 13.93 21.57 -16.89
C GLU A 165 14.28 20.12 -16.50
N HIS A 166 13.27 19.36 -16.06
CA HIS A 166 13.40 17.94 -15.72
C HIS A 166 13.00 17.03 -16.90
N GLY A 167 12.06 17.49 -17.72
CA GLY A 167 11.52 16.78 -18.87
C GLY A 167 10.70 15.56 -18.48
N ILE A 168 10.44 14.70 -19.47
CA ILE A 168 9.80 13.40 -19.27
C ILE A 168 10.89 12.31 -19.32
N GLN A 169 11.09 11.62 -18.19
CA GLN A 169 12.18 10.65 -18.03
C GLN A 169 11.65 9.23 -18.04
N LEU A 170 12.20 8.39 -18.90
CA LEU A 170 11.93 6.97 -18.92
C LEU A 170 12.97 6.25 -18.07
N VAL A 171 12.52 5.60 -16.99
CA VAL A 171 13.39 4.89 -16.04
C VAL A 171 13.19 3.39 -16.21
N GLN A 172 14.23 2.69 -16.64
CA GLN A 172 14.24 1.24 -16.82
C GLN A 172 14.86 0.54 -15.60
N ALA A 173 14.09 0.47 -14.51
CA ALA A 173 14.46 -0.27 -13.30
C ALA A 173 13.65 -1.59 -13.20
N GLN A 174 13.62 -2.25 -12.03
CA GLN A 174 12.77 -3.43 -11.82
C GLN A 174 11.31 -3.15 -12.18
N ILE A 175 10.79 -1.98 -11.80
CA ILE A 175 9.53 -1.43 -12.29
C ILE A 175 9.87 -0.32 -13.30
N GLN A 176 9.36 -0.43 -14.51
CA GLN A 176 9.56 0.57 -15.55
C GLN A 176 8.55 1.69 -15.37
N ILE A 177 9.04 2.92 -15.31
CA ILE A 177 8.21 4.09 -15.05
C ILE A 177 8.58 5.26 -15.95
N LEU A 178 7.60 6.10 -16.21
CA LEU A 178 7.75 7.42 -16.81
C LEU A 178 7.62 8.46 -15.69
N LYS A 179 8.71 9.15 -15.38
CA LYS A 179 8.70 10.26 -14.41
C LYS A 179 8.36 11.55 -15.12
N VAL A 180 7.38 12.28 -14.57
CA VAL A 180 6.93 13.58 -15.08
C VAL A 180 6.81 14.53 -13.91
N MET A 181 7.47 15.68 -14.00
CA MET A 181 7.25 16.79 -13.10
C MET A 181 6.43 17.86 -13.80
N THR A 182 5.41 18.39 -13.14
CA THR A 182 4.60 19.50 -13.67
C THR A 182 5.05 20.84 -13.10
N VAL A 183 4.76 21.93 -13.81
CA VAL A 183 5.07 23.32 -13.38
C VAL A 183 4.34 23.72 -12.10
N ASP A 184 3.19 23.09 -11.81
CA ASP A 184 2.42 23.26 -10.58
C ASP A 184 2.87 22.33 -9.44
N GLY A 185 4.01 21.64 -9.60
CA GLY A 185 4.71 20.92 -8.53
C GLY A 185 4.25 19.49 -8.28
N ILE A 186 3.58 18.84 -9.25
CA ILE A 186 3.26 17.42 -9.18
C ILE A 186 4.46 16.63 -9.69
N ASP A 187 5.07 15.82 -8.82
CA ASP A 187 6.00 14.76 -9.21
C ASP A 187 5.20 13.47 -9.42
N CYS A 188 5.22 12.92 -10.64
CA CYS A 188 4.37 11.82 -11.05
C CYS A 188 5.18 10.66 -11.61
N ASP A 189 5.03 9.49 -11.01
CA ASP A 189 5.58 8.22 -11.48
C ASP A 189 4.49 7.40 -12.16
N ILE A 190 4.57 7.27 -13.49
CA ILE A 190 3.58 6.55 -14.30
C ILE A 190 4.12 5.17 -14.66
N SER A 191 3.37 4.12 -14.33
CA SER A 191 3.69 2.72 -14.63
C SER A 191 2.61 2.07 -15.50
N VAL A 192 2.94 0.99 -16.20
CA VAL A 192 1.97 0.21 -17.01
C VAL A 192 1.73 -1.14 -16.34
N VAL A 193 0.45 -1.52 -16.21
CA VAL A 193 0.02 -2.76 -15.56
C VAL A 193 -0.92 -3.53 -16.50
N MET A 194 -0.58 -4.78 -16.83
CA MET A 194 -1.26 -5.54 -17.89
C MET A 194 -2.03 -6.79 -17.41
N ASP A 195 -1.65 -7.48 -16.31
CA ASP A 195 -2.35 -8.68 -15.77
C ASP A 195 -2.05 -8.91 -14.26
N ARG A 196 -2.55 -10.03 -13.70
CA ARG A 196 -2.83 -10.54 -12.32
C ARG A 196 -2.00 -10.11 -11.12
N PHE A 197 -1.05 -9.23 -11.29
CA PHE A 197 -0.37 -8.55 -10.19
C PHE A 197 -0.61 -7.06 -10.29
N LEU A 198 -1.87 -6.68 -10.05
CA LEU A 198 -2.31 -5.33 -9.74
C LEU A 198 -1.81 -4.90 -8.36
N SER A 199 -0.59 -5.28 -7.99
CA SER A 199 -0.05 -5.20 -6.64
C SER A 199 -0.10 -3.78 -6.10
N SER A 200 0.31 -2.77 -6.88
CA SER A 200 0.22 -1.37 -6.47
C SER A 200 -1.24 -0.95 -6.20
N MET A 201 -2.18 -1.31 -7.08
CA MET A 201 -3.59 -0.96 -6.93
C MET A 201 -4.26 -1.70 -5.76
N HIS A 202 -4.06 -3.02 -5.64
CA HIS A 202 -4.60 -3.86 -4.58
C HIS A 202 -4.04 -3.49 -3.21
N ASN A 203 -2.73 -3.27 -3.13
CA ASN A 203 -2.09 -2.87 -1.88
C ASN A 203 -2.57 -1.48 -1.47
N SER A 204 -2.70 -0.54 -2.42
CA SER A 204 -3.26 0.78 -2.14
C SER A 204 -4.72 0.69 -1.68
N PHE A 205 -5.53 -0.14 -2.33
CA PHE A 205 -6.92 -0.38 -1.95
C PHE A 205 -7.01 -0.96 -0.53
N LEU A 206 -6.23 -1.99 -0.23
CA LEU A 206 -6.17 -2.62 1.10
C LEU A 206 -5.76 -1.61 2.17
N ILE A 207 -4.66 -0.88 1.95
CA ILE A 207 -4.15 0.13 2.89
C ILE A 207 -5.18 1.24 3.11
N ARG A 208 -5.87 1.68 2.06
CA ARG A 208 -6.94 2.69 2.18
C ARG A 208 -8.05 2.24 3.12
N HIS A 209 -8.46 0.98 3.03
CA HIS A 209 -9.50 0.44 3.92
C HIS A 209 -8.99 0.29 5.35
N LEU A 210 -7.76 -0.18 5.54
CA LEU A 210 -7.13 -0.24 6.87
C LEU A 210 -7.04 1.15 7.53
N ALA A 211 -6.72 2.19 6.75
CA ALA A 211 -6.69 3.58 7.24
C ALA A 211 -8.05 4.16 7.64
N HIS A 212 -9.15 3.61 7.14
CA HIS A 212 -10.49 3.99 7.62
C HIS A 212 -10.95 3.21 8.83
N ILE A 213 -10.34 2.06 9.12
CA ILE A 213 -10.77 1.19 10.23
C ILE A 213 -10.32 1.76 11.57
N ASP A 214 -9.09 2.28 11.66
CA ASP A 214 -8.57 2.89 12.88
C ASP A 214 -7.79 4.17 12.58
N GLY A 215 -8.23 5.29 13.18
CA GLY A 215 -7.66 6.61 12.95
C GLY A 215 -6.20 6.76 13.39
N ARG A 216 -5.68 5.85 14.24
CA ARG A 216 -4.28 5.86 14.69
C ARG A 216 -3.31 5.31 13.64
N PHE A 217 -3.79 4.53 12.66
CA PHE A 217 -2.92 3.86 11.70
C PHE A 217 -2.12 4.84 10.84
N ALA A 218 -2.78 5.85 10.26
CA ALA A 218 -2.13 6.80 9.35
C ALA A 218 -1.10 7.71 10.07
N PRO A 219 -1.43 8.31 11.23
CA PRO A 219 -0.44 9.00 12.06
C PRO A 219 0.73 8.10 12.47
N LEU A 220 0.47 6.85 12.88
CA LEU A 220 1.53 5.91 13.26
C LEU A 220 2.48 5.65 12.09
N CYS A 221 1.95 5.46 10.88
CA CYS A 221 2.77 5.32 9.68
C CYS A 221 3.61 6.56 9.40
N ALA A 222 3.07 7.76 9.60
CA ALA A 222 3.82 9.00 9.41
C ALA A 222 5.00 9.10 10.39
N ILE A 223 4.75 8.84 11.68
CA ILE A 223 5.80 8.90 12.69
C ILE A 223 6.85 7.80 12.50
N VAL A 224 6.45 6.57 12.17
CA VAL A 224 7.42 5.49 11.86
C VAL A 224 8.27 5.85 10.65
N LYS A 225 7.69 6.42 9.58
CA LYS A 225 8.45 6.88 8.41
C LYS A 225 9.46 7.98 8.78
N GLN A 226 9.06 8.94 9.61
CA GLN A 226 9.93 10.03 10.05
C GLN A 226 11.07 9.51 10.95
N TRP A 227 10.75 8.67 11.93
CA TRP A 227 11.75 8.01 12.78
C TRP A 227 12.75 7.21 11.93
N ALA A 228 12.25 6.38 11.01
CA ALA A 228 13.10 5.54 10.18
C ALA A 228 14.01 6.36 9.25
N ALA A 229 13.53 7.50 8.73
CA ALA A 229 14.35 8.42 7.96
C ALA A 229 15.44 9.08 8.83
N SER A 230 15.09 9.54 10.04
CA SER A 230 16.05 10.19 10.95
C SER A 230 17.15 9.24 11.47
N THR A 231 16.90 7.94 11.44
CA THR A 231 17.80 6.89 11.94
C THR A 231 18.48 6.08 10.83
N LYS A 232 18.28 6.45 9.56
CA LYS A 232 18.77 5.73 8.36
C LYS A 232 18.27 4.29 8.21
N VAL A 233 17.23 3.90 8.96
CA VAL A 233 16.51 2.63 8.75
C VAL A 233 15.74 2.66 7.43
N LYS A 234 15.22 3.84 7.06
CA LYS A 234 14.60 4.10 5.76
C LYS A 234 15.67 4.59 4.77
N ASP A 235 16.35 3.66 4.12
CA ASP A 235 17.35 3.99 3.11
C ASP A 235 17.33 2.99 1.93
N PRO A 236 16.37 3.12 1.00
CA PRO A 236 16.23 2.17 -0.11
C PRO A 236 17.46 2.09 -1.02
N LYS A 237 18.30 3.12 -1.05
CA LYS A 237 19.50 3.16 -1.89
C LYS A 237 20.62 2.34 -1.26
N ASP A 238 20.71 2.34 0.06
CA ASP A 238 21.74 1.62 0.83
C ASP A 238 21.20 0.35 1.52
N GLY A 239 20.16 -0.27 0.95
CA GLY A 239 19.62 -1.57 1.40
C GLY A 239 18.69 -1.53 2.63
N GLY A 240 18.34 -0.33 3.11
CA GLY A 240 17.32 -0.10 4.12
C GLY A 240 15.88 -0.19 3.58
N PHE A 241 14.89 0.03 4.45
CA PHE A 241 13.48 -0.11 4.08
C PHE A 241 12.99 1.04 3.19
N ASN A 242 12.10 0.72 2.25
CA ASN A 242 11.29 1.74 1.57
C ASN A 242 10.02 2.07 2.37
N SER A 243 9.34 3.17 1.99
CA SER A 243 8.13 3.63 2.67
C SER A 243 7.04 2.56 2.73
N TYR A 244 6.89 1.77 1.66
CA TYR A 244 5.88 0.72 1.59
C TYR A 244 6.18 -0.42 2.57
N ALA A 245 7.43 -0.86 2.66
CA ALA A 245 7.86 -1.88 3.61
C ALA A 245 7.62 -1.45 5.07
N LEU A 246 7.91 -0.19 5.41
CA LEU A 246 7.59 0.35 6.73
C LEU A 246 6.08 0.32 7.03
N VAL A 247 5.24 0.66 6.06
CA VAL A 247 3.77 0.57 6.20
C VAL A 247 3.33 -0.88 6.44
N LEU A 248 3.94 -1.85 5.73
CA LEU A 248 3.67 -3.28 5.98
C LEU A 248 4.07 -3.73 7.40
N LEU A 249 5.20 -3.23 7.92
CA LEU A 249 5.59 -3.49 9.30
C LEU A 249 4.56 -2.91 10.29
N VAL A 250 4.08 -1.68 10.05
CA VAL A 250 3.03 -1.09 10.90
C VAL A 250 1.74 -1.90 10.84
N ILE A 251 1.31 -2.34 9.64
CA ILE A 251 0.12 -3.19 9.48
C ILE A 251 0.27 -4.48 10.28
N HIS A 252 1.39 -5.19 10.11
CA HIS A 252 1.63 -6.45 10.82
C HIS A 252 1.69 -6.24 12.33
N PHE A 253 2.35 -5.18 12.81
CA PHE A 253 2.36 -4.85 14.23
C PHE A 253 0.95 -4.62 14.78
N LEU A 254 0.11 -3.86 14.08
CA LEU A 254 -1.27 -3.61 14.51
C LEU A 254 -2.18 -4.85 14.39
N GLN A 255 -1.83 -5.82 13.53
CA GLN A 255 -2.55 -7.09 13.39
C GLN A 255 -2.11 -8.16 14.40
N CYS A 256 -0.81 -8.27 14.67
CA CYS A 256 -0.22 -9.39 15.42
C CYS A 256 0.55 -8.95 16.67
N GLY A 257 1.16 -7.76 16.66
CA GLY A 257 2.03 -7.29 17.75
C GLY A 257 1.29 -6.60 18.90
N THR A 258 0.07 -6.13 18.66
CA THR A 258 -0.80 -5.52 19.68
C THR A 258 -1.81 -6.52 20.23
N PHE A 259 -2.24 -6.31 21.47
CA PHE A 259 -3.27 -7.13 22.09
C PHE A 259 -4.26 -6.27 22.91
N PRO A 260 -5.58 -6.29 22.60
CA PRO A 260 -6.21 -6.89 21.41
C PRO A 260 -5.66 -6.30 20.09
N PRO A 261 -5.79 -7.02 18.95
CA PRO A 261 -5.34 -6.53 17.65
C PRO A 261 -6.17 -5.31 17.24
N ILE A 262 -5.52 -4.35 16.58
CA ILE A 262 -6.15 -3.11 16.13
C ILE A 262 -6.66 -3.25 14.69
N LEU A 263 -5.89 -3.88 13.82
CA LEU A 263 -6.25 -4.05 12.41
C LEU A 263 -6.69 -5.49 12.11
N PRO A 264 -7.71 -5.67 11.26
CA PRO A 264 -8.14 -6.99 10.82
C PRO A 264 -7.33 -7.49 9.62
N ASN A 265 -7.44 -8.80 9.36
CA ASN A 265 -7.10 -9.38 8.06
C ASN A 265 -8.31 -9.28 7.12
N LEU A 266 -8.48 -8.13 6.47
CA LEU A 266 -9.57 -7.89 5.52
C LEU A 266 -9.59 -8.91 4.38
N GLN A 267 -8.41 -9.40 4.02
CA GLN A 267 -8.26 -10.32 2.92
C GLN A 267 -8.91 -11.68 3.23
N GLU A 268 -8.74 -12.19 4.45
CA GLU A 268 -9.37 -13.43 4.89
C GLU A 268 -10.86 -13.23 5.25
N ILE A 269 -11.22 -12.12 5.89
CA ILE A 269 -12.62 -11.82 6.27
C ILE A 269 -13.55 -11.74 5.05
N PHE A 270 -13.07 -11.11 3.96
CA PHE A 270 -13.84 -10.88 2.74
C PHE A 270 -13.40 -11.76 1.57
N LYS A 271 -12.73 -12.88 1.85
CA LYS A 271 -12.25 -13.82 0.82
C LYS A 271 -13.35 -14.29 -0.13
N LYS A 272 -14.56 -14.53 0.39
CA LYS A 272 -15.73 -14.97 -0.40
C LYS A 272 -16.43 -13.83 -1.15
N ASP A 273 -16.16 -12.59 -0.78
CA ASP A 273 -16.80 -11.40 -1.34
C ASP A 273 -15.96 -10.78 -2.48
N ASN A 274 -14.78 -11.36 -2.78
CA ASN A 274 -13.81 -10.87 -3.75
C ASN A 274 -13.46 -9.37 -3.60
N PHE A 275 -13.57 -8.85 -2.39
CA PHE A 275 -13.52 -7.40 -2.12
C PHE A 275 -12.15 -6.76 -2.37
N ILE A 276 -11.08 -7.47 -2.02
CA ILE A 276 -9.69 -7.05 -2.30
C ILE A 276 -9.24 -7.58 -3.68
N ALA A 277 -10.18 -8.01 -4.55
CA ALA A 277 -9.92 -8.59 -5.87
C ALA A 277 -8.94 -9.78 -5.82
N TRP A 278 -9.40 -10.87 -5.22
CA TRP A 278 -8.69 -12.14 -5.03
C TRP A 278 -8.75 -13.09 -6.21
N ASP A 279 -9.88 -13.08 -6.94
CA ASP A 279 -10.02 -13.85 -8.16
C ASP A 279 -9.67 -12.95 -9.34
N ASP A 280 -8.48 -13.18 -9.87
CA ASP A 280 -7.93 -12.44 -11.00
C ASP A 280 -8.76 -12.59 -12.29
N LYS A 281 -9.64 -13.61 -12.37
CA LYS A 281 -10.59 -13.78 -13.48
C LYS A 281 -11.88 -12.97 -13.27
N VAL A 282 -12.18 -12.63 -12.03
CA VAL A 282 -13.33 -11.82 -11.62
C VAL A 282 -12.78 -10.51 -11.06
N TYR A 283 -11.92 -9.83 -11.82
CA TYR A 283 -11.48 -8.51 -11.42
C TYR A 283 -12.69 -7.57 -11.41
N PRO A 284 -12.96 -6.81 -10.32
CA PRO A 284 -13.92 -5.72 -10.42
C PRO A 284 -13.42 -4.78 -11.51
N SER A 285 -14.23 -4.56 -12.53
CA SER A 285 -13.89 -3.68 -13.66
C SER A 285 -13.44 -2.28 -13.23
N ILE A 286 -13.74 -1.89 -11.98
CA ILE A 286 -13.36 -0.64 -11.33
C ILE A 286 -13.01 -0.90 -9.84
N LEU A 287 -11.80 -0.51 -9.41
CA LEU A 287 -11.48 -0.37 -7.99
C LEU A 287 -12.06 0.94 -7.46
N ASN A 288 -13.08 0.83 -6.60
CA ASN A 288 -13.68 1.99 -5.97
C ASN A 288 -13.09 2.21 -4.56
N PHE A 289 -12.08 3.09 -4.45
CA PHE A 289 -11.44 3.45 -3.18
C PHE A 289 -12.38 4.05 -2.13
N GLY A 290 -13.60 4.46 -2.53
CA GLY A 290 -14.66 4.93 -1.63
C GLY A 290 -15.74 3.89 -1.34
N ALA A 291 -15.58 2.63 -1.77
CA ALA A 291 -16.55 1.59 -1.51
C ALA A 291 -16.63 1.27 0.00
N PRO A 292 -17.84 1.03 0.54
CA PRO A 292 -17.96 0.51 1.90
C PRO A 292 -17.46 -0.94 1.97
N LEU A 293 -17.17 -1.40 3.19
CA LEU A 293 -16.89 -2.82 3.43
C LEU A 293 -18.11 -3.68 3.04
N PRO A 294 -17.93 -4.90 2.50
CA PRO A 294 -19.04 -5.76 2.06
C PRO A 294 -20.02 -6.10 3.20
N LYS A 295 -19.49 -6.24 4.42
CA LYS A 295 -20.24 -6.52 5.64
C LYS A 295 -19.50 -5.92 6.85
N PRO A 296 -20.20 -5.66 7.97
CA PRO A 296 -19.57 -5.14 9.19
C PRO A 296 -18.42 -6.04 9.66
N LEU A 297 -17.38 -5.41 10.23
CA LEU A 297 -16.29 -6.15 10.86
C LEU A 297 -16.79 -6.87 12.12
N PRO A 298 -16.19 -8.02 12.46
CA PRO A 298 -16.47 -8.69 13.72
C PRO A 298 -16.17 -7.79 14.92
N ARG A 299 -16.94 -7.94 16.00
CA ARG A 299 -16.72 -7.16 17.23
C ARG A 299 -15.68 -7.84 18.10
N ILE A 300 -14.63 -7.13 18.43
CA ILE A 300 -13.61 -7.55 19.40
C ILE A 300 -13.46 -6.49 20.49
N ALA A 301 -12.78 -6.84 21.59
CA ALA A 301 -12.44 -5.87 22.62
C ALA A 301 -11.61 -4.73 22.03
N PRO A 302 -11.95 -3.45 22.30
CA PRO A 302 -11.21 -2.33 21.76
C PRO A 302 -9.81 -2.26 22.36
N ASN A 303 -8.83 -1.93 21.54
CA ASN A 303 -7.51 -1.55 22.01
C ASN A 303 -7.47 -0.03 22.20
N ASN A 304 -7.32 0.43 23.44
CA ASN A 304 -7.33 1.85 23.80
C ASN A 304 -5.93 2.46 23.97
N ALA A 305 -4.87 1.78 23.50
CA ALA A 305 -3.51 2.31 23.63
C ALA A 305 -3.38 3.65 22.89
N PRO A 306 -2.84 4.70 23.53
CA PRO A 306 -2.61 5.98 22.87
C PRO A 306 -1.54 5.83 21.77
N LEU A 307 -1.58 6.72 20.77
CA LEU A 307 -0.73 6.65 19.57
C LEU A 307 0.77 6.61 19.91
N ALA A 308 1.20 7.41 20.88
CA ALA A 308 2.58 7.43 21.36
C ALA A 308 3.02 6.09 21.96
N ARG A 309 2.13 5.45 22.72
CA ARG A 309 2.39 4.12 23.27
C ARG A 309 2.52 3.07 22.16
N LEU A 310 1.64 3.12 21.15
CA LEU A 310 1.73 2.22 19.99
C LEU A 310 3.05 2.36 19.25
N PHE A 311 3.59 3.57 19.12
CA PHE A 311 4.90 3.79 18.52
C PHE A 311 6.03 3.13 19.32
N ILE A 312 6.03 3.27 20.65
CA ILE A 312 7.05 2.62 21.49
C ILE A 312 6.89 1.09 21.50
N GLU A 313 5.65 0.59 21.54
CA GLU A 313 5.36 -0.84 21.43
C GLU A 313 5.81 -1.39 20.07
N PHE A 314 5.66 -0.64 18.98
CA PHE A 314 6.15 -1.00 17.65
C PHE A 314 7.68 -1.19 17.64
N LEU A 315 8.42 -0.22 18.19
CA LEU A 315 9.88 -0.30 18.30
C LEU A 315 10.30 -1.51 19.14
N TYR A 316 9.62 -1.72 20.27
CA TYR A 316 9.91 -2.85 21.14
C TYR A 316 9.60 -4.19 20.47
N TYR A 317 8.46 -4.30 19.79
CA TYR A 317 8.03 -5.49 19.06
C TYR A 317 9.10 -5.95 18.07
N TYR A 318 9.56 -5.04 17.20
CA TYR A 318 10.56 -5.38 16.19
C TYR A 318 11.97 -5.51 16.74
N SER A 319 12.30 -4.88 17.88
CA SER A 319 13.57 -5.16 18.58
C SER A 319 13.64 -6.58 19.16
N MET A 320 12.47 -7.18 19.43
CA MET A 320 12.33 -8.53 19.97
C MET A 320 12.02 -9.57 18.89
N PHE A 321 11.74 -9.15 17.65
CA PHE A 321 11.36 -10.04 16.55
C PHE A 321 12.59 -10.77 16.02
N ASN A 322 12.53 -12.10 16.00
CA ASN A 322 13.63 -12.92 15.50
C ASN A 322 13.56 -13.09 13.98
N PHE A 323 14.14 -12.16 13.23
CA PHE A 323 14.17 -12.21 11.76
C PHE A 323 15.00 -13.37 11.18
N LYS A 324 15.84 -14.04 11.99
CA LYS A 324 16.64 -15.21 11.57
C LYS A 324 15.84 -16.49 11.52
N GLU A 325 14.92 -16.66 12.47
CA GLU A 325 14.08 -17.87 12.59
C GLU A 325 12.68 -17.65 12.00
N ASN A 326 12.22 -16.39 11.96
CA ASN A 326 10.84 -16.07 11.61
C ASN A 326 10.76 -15.11 10.42
N TYR A 327 9.62 -15.14 9.74
CA TYR A 327 9.20 -14.12 8.77
C TYR A 327 7.77 -13.65 9.03
N ILE A 328 7.42 -12.51 8.42
CA ILE A 328 6.10 -11.91 8.54
C ILE A 328 5.17 -12.54 7.51
N GLY A 329 4.18 -13.29 7.98
CA GLY A 329 3.07 -13.76 7.16
C GLY A 329 2.06 -12.64 6.98
N ALA A 330 1.88 -12.18 5.74
CA ALA A 330 0.75 -11.32 5.37
C ALA A 330 -0.50 -12.16 5.02
N ARG A 331 -0.30 -13.43 4.64
CA ARG A 331 -1.34 -14.40 4.27
C ARG A 331 -0.84 -15.83 4.53
N PRO A 332 -1.25 -16.50 5.61
CA PRO A 332 -2.08 -15.99 6.71
C PRO A 332 -1.39 -14.85 7.49
N VAL A 333 -2.17 -13.99 8.15
CA VAL A 333 -1.65 -12.91 9.00
C VAL A 333 -1.17 -13.49 10.33
N MET A 334 0.12 -13.79 10.40
CA MET A 334 0.78 -14.38 11.56
C MET A 334 2.31 -14.27 11.48
N VAL A 335 2.98 -14.61 12.57
CA VAL A 335 4.42 -14.91 12.54
C VAL A 335 4.61 -16.34 12.05
N MET A 336 5.48 -16.52 11.06
CA MET A 336 5.76 -17.80 10.42
C MET A 336 7.22 -18.21 10.69
N ASP A 337 7.45 -19.50 10.87
CA ASP A 337 8.81 -20.06 11.01
C ASP A 337 9.43 -20.25 9.61
N ARG A 338 10.74 -20.00 9.48
CA ARG A 338 11.50 -20.06 8.22
C ARG A 338 11.79 -21.46 7.71
#